data_AF-A0A3D2RA36-F1
#
_entry.id   AF-A0A3D2RA36-F1
#
_cell.length_a   1.000
_cell.length_b   1.000
_cell.length_c   1.000
_cell.angle_alpha   90.00
_cell.angle_beta   90.00
_cell.angle_gamma   90.00
#
_symmetry.space_group_name_H-M   'P 1'
#
loop_
_entity.id
_entity.type
_entity.pdbx_description
1 polymer ?
#
loop_
_entity_poly.entity_id
_entity_poly.type
_entity_poly.pdbx_seq_one_letter_code
_entity_poly.pdbx_strand_id
1 'polypeptide(L)'
;TFPSKRSTNDCLSYFSFPQSFPIGAKPKWETTWFESAEIKAYPGADWNLLSAKQQHQIQTSTFHLSKFSNRMGIQLEELIPNQLEDLPTNPVFPGTVQLTPGGRIIVLMRDAGVTGGYPRILHLSEQGQSQLAQKRVGDPIRFQLMESIAAG
;
A
#
# COMPACT_ATOMS: atom_id res chain seq x y z
N THR A 1 -1.59 28.83 -11.18
CA THR A 1 -1.56 27.43 -10.70
C THR A 1 -2.48 26.62 -11.58
N PHE A 2 -1.97 25.64 -12.32
CA PHE A 2 -2.82 24.71 -13.09
C PHE A 2 -3.79 23.99 -12.13
N PRO A 3 -5.04 23.71 -12.52
CA PRO A 3 -5.95 22.95 -11.67
C PRO A 3 -5.31 21.57 -11.38
N SER A 4 -5.23 21.19 -10.09
CA SER A 4 -4.53 19.97 -9.66
C SER A 4 -5.25 18.67 -10.02
N LYS A 5 -6.48 18.77 -10.52
CA LYS A 5 -7.25 17.70 -11.14
C LYS A 5 -7.78 18.18 -12.47
N ARG A 6 -7.75 17.28 -13.47
CA ARG A 6 -8.27 17.58 -14.80
C ARG A 6 -9.74 17.95 -14.74
N SER A 7 -10.10 18.96 -15.51
CA SER A 7 -11.46 19.44 -15.67
C SER A 7 -11.98 19.12 -17.07
N THR A 8 -13.31 19.17 -17.24
CA THR A 8 -13.91 19.01 -18.57
C THR A 8 -13.45 20.17 -19.46
N ASN A 9 -13.04 19.87 -20.69
CA ASN A 9 -12.45 20.80 -21.67
C ASN A 9 -10.96 21.17 -21.45
N ASP A 10 -10.25 20.49 -20.54
CA ASP A 10 -8.79 20.60 -20.49
C ASP A 10 -8.15 20.00 -21.76
N CYS A 11 -7.33 20.78 -22.47
CA CYS A 11 -6.53 20.31 -23.59
C CYS A 11 -5.15 19.82 -23.12
N LEU A 12 -4.73 18.64 -23.58
CA LEU A 12 -3.41 18.08 -23.31
C LEU A 12 -2.57 18.12 -24.59
N SER A 13 -1.49 18.90 -24.55
CA SER A 13 -0.49 18.89 -25.61
C SER A 13 0.22 17.55 -25.65
N TYR A 14 0.42 16.99 -26.85
CA TYR A 14 1.20 15.78 -27.07
C TYR A 14 2.19 16.02 -28.21
N PHE A 15 3.31 15.29 -28.17
CA PHE A 15 4.25 15.26 -29.29
C PHE A 15 3.76 14.23 -30.31
N SER A 16 3.53 14.67 -31.55
CA SER A 16 3.25 13.76 -32.67
C SER A 16 4.54 13.34 -33.34
N PHE A 17 4.74 12.03 -33.50
CA PHE A 17 5.81 11.51 -34.34
C PHE A 17 5.24 11.23 -35.74
N PRO A 18 5.76 11.85 -36.82
CA PRO A 18 5.20 11.72 -38.17
C PRO A 18 5.44 10.34 -38.80
N GLN A 19 6.31 9.52 -38.22
CA GLN A 19 6.69 8.22 -38.75
C GLN A 19 5.96 7.10 -37.99
N SER A 20 5.16 6.31 -38.70
CA SER A 20 4.55 5.10 -38.15
C SER A 20 5.58 3.97 -38.12
N PHE A 21 5.89 3.46 -36.93
CA PHE A 21 6.67 2.23 -36.79
C PHE A 21 5.73 1.03 -36.88
N PRO A 22 6.05 -0.02 -37.65
CA PRO A 22 5.26 -1.24 -37.63
C PRO A 22 5.29 -1.85 -36.22
N ILE A 23 4.16 -1.75 -35.51
CA ILE A 23 4.00 -2.35 -34.18
C ILE A 23 3.77 -3.85 -34.38
N GLY A 24 4.85 -4.62 -34.43
CA GLY A 24 4.80 -6.09 -34.54
C GLY A 24 4.57 -6.80 -33.19
N ALA A 25 4.75 -6.09 -32.07
CA ALA A 25 4.60 -6.66 -30.74
C ALA A 25 3.13 -6.71 -30.33
N LYS A 26 2.62 -7.92 -30.09
CA LYS A 26 1.34 -8.17 -29.41
C LYS A 26 1.66 -8.63 -27.99
N PRO A 27 1.90 -7.71 -27.04
CA PRO A 27 2.20 -8.11 -25.68
C PRO A 27 1.00 -8.86 -25.10
N LYS A 28 1.25 -10.07 -24.60
CA LYS A 28 0.26 -10.89 -23.93
C LYS A 28 0.41 -10.64 -22.43
N TRP A 29 -0.37 -9.71 -21.90
CA TRP A 29 -0.38 -9.43 -20.46
C TRP A 29 -1.47 -10.23 -19.78
N GLU A 30 -1.16 -10.78 -18.61
CA GLU A 30 -2.19 -11.28 -17.71
C GLU A 30 -2.88 -10.08 -17.06
N THR A 31 -4.21 -10.03 -17.09
CA THR A 31 -5.00 -8.93 -16.50
C THR A 31 -5.44 -9.21 -15.07
N THR A 32 -5.19 -10.41 -14.56
CA THR A 32 -5.69 -10.90 -13.26
C THR A 32 -4.65 -10.81 -12.14
N TRP A 33 -3.46 -10.25 -12.42
CA TRP A 33 -2.33 -10.17 -11.48
C TRP A 33 -2.66 -9.44 -10.16
N PHE A 34 -3.70 -8.59 -10.15
CA PHE A 34 -4.17 -7.83 -8.99
C PHE A 34 -5.42 -8.43 -8.33
N GLU A 35 -5.97 -9.52 -8.84
CA GLU A 35 -7.19 -10.12 -8.29
C GLU A 35 -6.94 -10.83 -6.96
N SER A 36 -5.73 -11.37 -6.75
CA SER A 36 -5.36 -12.01 -5.49
C SER A 36 -5.64 -11.11 -4.29
N ALA A 37 -6.25 -11.67 -3.25
CA ALA A 37 -6.41 -11.01 -1.96
C ALA A 37 -5.11 -11.03 -1.14
N GLU A 38 -4.14 -11.85 -1.52
CA GLU A 38 -2.87 -11.98 -0.80
C GLU A 38 -1.91 -10.86 -1.20
N ILE A 39 -1.58 -10.01 -0.23
CA ILE A 39 -0.69 -8.89 -0.38
C ILE A 39 0.63 -9.23 0.31
N LYS A 40 1.65 -9.45 -0.51
CA LYS A 40 3.01 -9.77 -0.06
C LYS A 40 3.61 -8.61 0.72
N ALA A 41 4.05 -8.89 1.95
CA ALA A 41 4.64 -7.94 2.87
C ALA A 41 5.82 -8.56 3.64
N TYR A 42 6.70 -7.70 4.13
CA TYR A 42 7.80 -8.06 5.01
C TYR A 42 7.54 -7.51 6.43
N PRO A 43 8.09 -8.13 7.47
CA PRO A 43 8.11 -7.54 8.80
C PRO A 43 8.69 -6.13 8.75
N GLY A 44 7.98 -5.17 9.33
CA GLY A 44 8.45 -3.79 9.44
C GLY A 44 9.46 -3.63 10.58
N ALA A 45 10.09 -2.47 10.66
CA ALA A 45 11.09 -2.17 11.70
C ALA A 45 10.54 -2.34 13.13
N ASP A 46 9.25 -2.07 13.32
CA ASP A 46 8.60 -2.08 14.63
C ASP A 46 7.76 -3.35 14.85
N TRP A 47 7.90 -4.36 13.97
CA TRP A 47 7.14 -5.62 14.04
C TRP A 47 7.35 -6.37 15.35
N ASN A 48 8.58 -6.40 15.85
CA ASN A 48 8.94 -7.12 17.08
C ASN A 48 8.40 -6.45 18.35
N LEU A 49 7.87 -5.23 18.26
CA LEU A 49 7.20 -4.58 19.37
C LEU A 49 5.78 -5.14 19.59
N LEU A 50 5.18 -5.71 18.55
CA LEU A 50 3.87 -6.33 18.65
C LEU A 50 3.94 -7.62 19.46
N SER A 51 2.92 -7.85 20.29
CA SER A 51 2.71 -9.13 20.96
C SER A 51 2.51 -10.27 19.96
N ALA A 52 2.85 -11.51 20.36
CA ALA A 52 2.64 -12.69 19.53
C ALA A 52 1.17 -12.84 19.06
N LYS A 53 0.21 -12.42 19.88
CA LYS A 53 -1.22 -12.41 19.52
C LYS A 53 -1.52 -11.44 18.39
N GLN A 54 -0.99 -10.22 18.44
CA GLN A 54 -1.17 -9.22 17.38
C GLN A 54 -0.49 -9.68 16.08
N GLN A 55 0.74 -10.21 16.17
CA GLN A 55 1.46 -10.74 15.02
C GLN A 55 0.68 -11.87 14.34
N HIS A 56 0.15 -12.81 15.13
CA HIS A 56 -0.68 -13.90 14.62
C HIS A 56 -1.98 -13.39 13.99
N GLN A 57 -2.64 -12.41 14.63
CA GLN A 57 -3.86 -11.81 14.10
C GLN A 57 -3.61 -11.13 12.75
N ILE A 58 -2.52 -10.38 12.60
CA ILE A 58 -2.16 -9.70 11.34
C ILE A 58 -1.90 -10.70 10.21
N GLN A 59 -1.29 -11.85 10.51
CA GLN A 59 -0.96 -12.88 9.52
C GLN A 59 -2.18 -13.69 9.05
N THR A 60 -3.16 -13.87 9.93
CA THR A 60 -4.27 -14.81 9.67
C THR A 60 -5.59 -14.12 9.34
N SER A 61 -5.77 -12.87 9.74
CA SER A 61 -7.01 -12.12 9.53
C SER A 61 -7.16 -11.68 8.09
N THR A 62 -8.42 -11.63 7.65
CA THR A 62 -8.80 -10.89 6.45
C THR A 62 -9.12 -9.46 6.84
N PHE A 63 -8.62 -8.52 6.05
CA PHE A 63 -8.87 -7.10 6.21
C PHE A 63 -9.65 -6.56 5.02
N HIS A 64 -10.42 -5.49 5.22
CA HIS A 64 -11.16 -4.83 4.15
C HIS A 64 -10.72 -3.40 3.96
N LEU A 65 -10.64 -2.96 2.70
CA LEU A 65 -10.32 -1.57 2.38
C LEU A 65 -11.44 -0.64 2.85
N SER A 66 -11.06 0.37 3.61
CA SER A 66 -11.98 1.38 4.11
C SER A 66 -12.30 2.45 3.07
N LYS A 67 -13.48 3.07 3.22
CA LYS A 67 -13.89 4.25 2.43
C LYS A 67 -13.00 5.48 2.64
N PHE A 68 -12.20 5.50 3.70
CA PHE A 68 -11.29 6.61 4.02
C PHE A 68 -9.93 6.52 3.29
N SER A 69 -9.81 5.60 2.32
CA SER A 69 -8.60 5.40 1.54
C SER A 69 -8.42 6.43 0.42
N ASN A 70 -7.20 6.92 0.23
CA ASN A 70 -6.84 7.87 -0.83
C ASN A 70 -5.39 7.64 -1.32
N ARG A 71 -4.86 8.56 -2.13
CA ARG A 71 -3.49 8.44 -2.69
C ARG A 71 -2.36 8.61 -1.67
N MET A 72 -2.66 9.15 -0.48
CA MET A 72 -1.70 9.24 0.63
C MET A 72 -1.67 7.93 1.44
N GLY A 73 -2.82 7.28 1.61
CA GLY A 73 -2.87 6.04 2.37
C GLY A 73 -4.17 5.27 2.20
N ILE A 74 -4.06 3.95 2.32
CA ILE A 74 -5.19 3.01 2.32
C ILE A 74 -5.42 2.58 3.77
N GLN A 75 -6.59 2.90 4.30
CA GLN A 75 -6.99 2.51 5.65
C GLN A 75 -7.75 1.18 5.59
N LEU A 76 -7.51 0.29 6.56
CA LEU A 76 -8.27 -0.94 6.71
C LEU A 76 -9.36 -0.79 7.78
N GLU A 77 -10.47 -1.52 7.63
CA GLU A 77 -11.64 -1.43 8.53
C GLU A 77 -11.38 -2.10 9.90
N GLU A 78 -10.73 -3.27 9.90
CA GLU A 78 -10.50 -4.06 11.10
C GLU A 78 -9.45 -3.41 12.01
N LEU A 79 -9.69 -3.54 13.32
CA LEU A 79 -8.83 -3.00 14.35
C LEU A 79 -7.94 -4.09 14.96
N ILE A 80 -6.68 -3.75 15.13
CA ILE A 80 -5.73 -4.50 15.96
C ILE A 80 -5.51 -3.69 17.23
N PRO A 81 -5.91 -4.18 18.42
CA PRO A 81 -5.66 -3.45 19.67
C PRO A 81 -4.19 -3.05 19.78
N ASN A 82 -3.92 -1.77 20.02
CA ASN A 82 -2.57 -1.25 20.13
C ASN A 82 -2.34 -0.74 21.56
N GLN A 83 -1.26 -1.21 22.19
CA GLN A 83 -0.81 -0.79 23.52
C GLN A 83 0.62 -0.22 23.47
N LEU A 84 1.17 -0.04 22.27
CA LEU A 84 2.48 0.56 22.09
C LEU A 84 2.41 2.05 22.42
N GLU A 85 3.45 2.53 23.08
CA GLU A 85 3.63 3.96 23.35
C GLU A 85 3.83 4.74 22.04
N ASP A 86 3.56 6.04 22.09
CA ASP A 86 3.84 6.93 20.97
C ASP A 86 5.32 6.89 20.60
N LEU A 87 5.61 6.62 19.33
CA LEU A 87 6.97 6.61 18.84
C LEU A 87 7.38 8.02 18.39
N PRO A 88 8.68 8.37 18.50
CA PRO A 88 9.19 9.55 17.85
C PRO A 88 8.92 9.47 16.34
N THR A 89 8.83 10.64 15.70
CA THR A 89 8.61 10.70 14.26
C THR A 89 9.79 10.08 13.52
N ASN A 90 9.51 9.13 12.64
CA ASN A 90 10.48 8.34 11.91
C ASN A 90 10.28 8.46 10.39
N PRO A 91 11.33 8.20 9.59
CA PRO A 91 11.18 8.13 8.14
C PRO A 91 10.26 6.98 7.73
N VAL A 92 9.42 7.26 6.73
CA VAL A 92 8.47 6.31 6.14
C VAL A 92 8.52 6.39 4.62
N PHE A 93 8.09 5.32 3.96
CA PHE A 93 8.11 5.19 2.51
C PHE A 93 6.77 4.62 2.01
N PRO A 94 6.41 4.82 0.74
CA PRO A 94 5.29 4.09 0.14
C PRO A 94 5.43 2.58 0.38
N GLY A 95 4.33 1.94 0.77
CA GLY A 95 4.28 0.55 1.19
C GLY A 95 4.48 0.34 2.70
N THR A 96 4.92 1.34 3.46
CA THR A 96 4.96 1.23 4.93
C THR A 96 3.55 1.06 5.50
N VAL A 97 3.37 0.05 6.34
CA VAL A 97 2.11 -0.24 7.02
C VAL A 97 2.23 0.21 8.47
N GLN A 98 1.38 1.15 8.86
CA GLN A 98 1.38 1.76 10.18
C GLN A 98 0.22 1.27 11.03
N LEU A 99 0.47 1.08 12.32
CA LEU A 99 -0.55 0.81 13.33
C LEU A 99 -0.80 2.05 14.18
N THR A 100 -1.98 2.64 14.07
CA THR A 100 -2.35 3.82 14.87
C THR A 100 -2.62 3.48 16.34
N PRO A 101 -2.66 4.48 17.26
CA PRO A 101 -3.06 4.26 18.65
C PRO A 101 -4.48 3.67 18.80
N GLY A 102 -5.42 4.08 17.92
CA GLY A 102 -6.77 3.53 17.88
C GLY A 102 -6.88 2.13 17.26
N GLY A 103 -5.75 1.49 16.93
CA GLY A 103 -5.68 0.14 16.39
C GLY A 103 -5.98 0.00 14.91
N ARG A 104 -6.17 1.11 14.18
CA ARG A 104 -6.35 1.09 12.72
C ARG A 104 -5.03 0.83 12.02
N ILE A 105 -5.09 0.05 10.95
CA ILE A 105 -3.97 -0.16 10.02
C ILE A 105 -4.10 0.83 8.85
N ILE A 106 -3.00 1.51 8.54
CA ILE A 106 -2.89 2.43 7.40
C ILE A 106 -1.67 2.03 6.56
N VAL A 107 -1.89 1.72 5.29
CA VAL A 107 -0.82 1.49 4.32
C VAL A 107 -0.51 2.82 3.63
N LEU A 108 0.72 3.32 3.76
CA LEU A 108 1.14 4.54 3.11
C LEU A 108 1.34 4.34 1.61
N MET A 109 0.82 5.27 0.81
CA MET A 109 0.83 5.21 -0.64
C MET A 109 1.68 6.34 -1.23
N ARG A 110 1.70 6.47 -2.56
CA ARG A 110 2.67 7.32 -3.29
C ARG A 110 2.67 8.81 -2.90
N ASP A 111 1.54 9.34 -2.42
CA ASP A 111 1.43 10.74 -2.04
C ASP A 111 1.60 10.93 -0.51
N ALA A 112 2.01 9.89 0.24
CA ALA A 112 2.23 9.97 1.67
C ALA A 112 3.35 10.95 2.03
N GLY A 113 3.29 11.49 3.26
CA GLY A 113 4.42 12.23 3.83
C GLY A 113 5.65 11.34 4.01
N VAL A 114 6.82 11.97 4.15
CA VAL A 114 8.11 11.27 4.31
C VAL A 114 8.41 10.89 5.76
N THR A 115 7.59 11.36 6.70
CA THR A 115 7.71 11.11 8.13
C THR A 115 6.38 10.64 8.73
N GLY A 116 6.45 9.78 9.75
CA GLY A 116 5.29 9.30 10.50
C GLY A 116 5.64 8.94 11.94
N GLY A 117 4.69 9.13 12.85
CA GLY A 117 4.86 8.85 14.29
C GLY A 117 4.26 7.53 14.77
N TYR A 118 3.79 6.68 13.86
CA TYR A 118 3.14 5.41 14.20
C TYR A 118 4.06 4.21 13.93
N PRO A 119 3.98 3.15 14.77
CA PRO A 119 4.69 1.90 14.57
C PRO A 119 4.56 1.35 13.15
N ARG A 120 5.70 1.08 12.52
CA ARG A 120 5.82 0.52 11.17
C ARG A 120 5.85 -0.99 11.28
N ILE A 121 4.66 -1.58 11.30
CA ILE A 121 4.46 -3.00 11.59
C ILE A 121 4.80 -3.88 10.39
N LEU A 122 4.58 -3.42 9.16
CA LEU A 122 4.91 -4.17 7.94
C LEU A 122 5.45 -3.21 6.87
N HIS A 123 6.06 -3.79 5.82
CA HIS A 123 6.34 -3.08 4.58
C HIS A 123 5.91 -3.93 3.38
N LEU A 124 5.06 -3.38 2.52
CA LEU A 124 4.57 -4.08 1.34
C LEU A 124 5.66 -4.21 0.27
N SER A 125 5.72 -5.38 -0.36
CA SER A 125 6.47 -5.54 -1.61
C SER A 125 5.93 -4.60 -2.69
N GLU A 126 6.75 -4.26 -3.69
CA GLU A 126 6.31 -3.42 -4.82
C GLU A 126 5.12 -4.02 -5.57
N GLN A 127 5.10 -5.35 -5.74
CA GLN A 127 3.95 -6.06 -6.29
C GLN A 127 2.72 -5.87 -5.39
N GLY A 128 2.86 -6.07 -4.08
CA GLY A 128 1.77 -5.88 -3.11
C GLY A 128 1.21 -4.46 -3.11
N GLN A 129 2.07 -3.44 -3.21
CA GLN A 129 1.65 -2.04 -3.36
C GLN A 129 0.85 -1.83 -4.64
N SER A 130 1.31 -2.41 -5.76
CA SER A 130 0.63 -2.31 -7.05
C SER A 130 -0.72 -3.02 -7.04
N GLN A 131 -0.82 -4.20 -6.41
CA GLN A 131 -2.06 -4.95 -6.25
C GLN A 131 -3.05 -4.19 -5.37
N LEU A 132 -2.60 -3.70 -4.21
CA LEU A 132 -3.42 -2.93 -3.28
C LEU A 132 -3.97 -1.65 -3.94
N ALA A 133 -3.19 -0.99 -4.79
CA ALA A 133 -3.62 0.21 -5.52
C ALA A 133 -4.76 -0.04 -6.52
N GLN A 134 -5.00 -1.30 -6.93
CA GLN A 134 -6.12 -1.66 -7.81
C GLN A 134 -7.37 -2.11 -7.04
N LYS A 135 -7.26 -2.34 -5.72
CA LYS A 135 -8.38 -2.75 -4.87
C LYS A 135 -9.36 -1.60 -4.65
N ARG A 136 -10.62 -1.95 -4.44
CA ARG A 136 -11.73 -1.03 -4.18
C ARG A 136 -12.14 -1.08 -2.73
N VAL A 137 -12.91 -0.08 -2.30
CA VAL A 137 -13.52 -0.05 -0.96
C VAL A 137 -14.34 -1.33 -0.75
N GLY A 138 -14.12 -1.99 0.38
CA GLY A 138 -14.75 -3.27 0.72
C GLY A 138 -14.07 -4.50 0.14
N ASP A 139 -13.06 -4.38 -0.72
CA ASP A 139 -12.32 -5.56 -1.20
C ASP A 139 -11.53 -6.20 -0.05
N PRO A 140 -11.52 -7.54 0.05
CA PRO A 140 -10.75 -8.26 1.05
C PRO A 140 -9.26 -8.35 0.66
N ILE A 141 -8.41 -8.26 1.67
CA ILE A 141 -6.98 -8.54 1.58
C ILE A 141 -6.50 -9.38 2.76
N ARG A 142 -5.39 -10.09 2.59
CA ARG A 142 -4.65 -10.78 3.65
C ARG A 142 -3.17 -10.49 3.47
N PHE A 143 -2.45 -10.24 4.55
CA PHE A 143 -1.00 -10.07 4.47
C PHE A 143 -0.33 -11.43 4.34
N GLN A 144 0.43 -11.60 3.27
CA GLN A 144 1.33 -12.74 3.11
C GLN A 144 2.72 -12.32 3.55
N LEU A 145 3.13 -12.72 4.75
CA LEU A 145 4.48 -12.45 5.22
C LEU A 145 5.51 -13.24 4.40
N MET A 146 6.47 -12.50 3.88
CA MET A 146 7.65 -13.03 3.21
C MET A 146 8.84 -12.96 4.16
N GLU A 147 9.76 -13.92 4.02
CA GLU A 147 11.05 -13.83 4.68
C GLU A 147 11.81 -12.62 4.12
N SER A 148 12.36 -11.79 5.01
CA SER A 148 13.27 -10.74 4.58
C SER A 148 14.54 -11.38 4.05
N ILE A 149 14.93 -11.08 2.82
CA ILE A 149 16.27 -11.40 2.34
C ILE A 149 17.22 -10.54 3.19
N ALA A 150 18.02 -11.19 4.05
CA ALA A 150 19.07 -10.50 4.77
C ALA A 150 19.95 -9.78 3.74
N ALA A 151 20.07 -8.46 3.86
CA ALA A 151 21.02 -7.72 3.06
C ALA A 151 22.43 -8.21 3.46
N GLY A 152 23.08 -8.93 2.55
CA GLY A 152 24.49 -9.33 2.68
C GLY A 152 25.44 -8.16 2.52
#